data_AF-H0AAW8-F1
#
_entry.id   AF-H0AAW8-F1
#
_cell.length_a   1.000
_cell.length_b   1.000
_cell.length_c   1.000
_cell.angle_alpha   90.00
_cell.angle_beta   90.00
_cell.angle_gamma   90.00
#
_symmetry.space_group_name_H-M   'P 1'
#
loop_
_entity.id
_entity.type
_entity.pdbx_description
1 polymer ?
#
loop_
_entity_poly.entity_id
_entity_poly.type
_entity_poly.pdbx_seq_one_letter_code
_entity_poly.pdbx_strand_id
1 'polypeptide(L)' 'MADVKPGQKIVDNFAGAGTILCEAQLQGLEVYGGDIDRDAVKCSRENLSNISEEASNQIKRLDGGFF' A
#
# COMPACT_ATOMS: atom_id res chain seq x y z
N MET A 1 14.45 -12.64 0.22
CA MET A 1 13.42 -11.79 0.85
C MET A 1 14.04 -11.14 2.07
N ALA A 2 13.68 -9.89 2.38
CA ALA A 2 14.08 -9.27 3.64
C ALA A 2 13.55 -10.13 4.82
N ASP A 3 14.26 -10.18 5.94
CA ASP A 3 13.79 -10.82 7.16
C ASP A 3 12.75 -9.93 7.84
N VAL A 4 11.52 -9.98 7.34
CA VAL A 4 10.39 -9.19 7.81
C VAL A 4 9.61 -9.93 8.90
N LYS A 5 9.33 -9.24 10.00
CA LYS A 5 8.55 -9.75 11.14
C LYS A 5 7.14 -9.13 11.15
N PRO A 6 6.10 -9.88 11.53
CA PRO A 6 4.76 -9.32 11.71
C PRO A 6 4.77 -8.09 12.61
N GLY A 7 3.94 -7.10 12.28
CA GLY A 7 3.84 -5.81 12.96
C GLY A 7 4.88 -4.77 12.56
N GLN A 8 5.85 -5.10 11.70
CA GLN A 8 6.72 -4.09 11.09
C GLN A 8 5.97 -3.30 10.02
N LYS A 9 6.40 -2.05 9.81
CA LYS A 9 5.81 -1.15 8.81
C LYS A 9 6.56 -1.25 7.48
N ILE A 10 5.81 -1.18 6.38
CA ILE A 10 6.36 -1.04 5.03
C ILE A 10 5.68 0.12 4.31
N VAL A 11 6.45 0.81 3.48
CA VAL A 11 5.98 1.92 2.64
C VAL A 11 6.30 1.59 1.18
N ASP A 12 5.30 1.69 0.31
CA ASP A 12 5.48 1.69 -1.14
C ASP A 12 4.93 3.01 -1.74
N ASN A 13 5.83 3.89 -2.18
CA ASN A 13 5.48 5.20 -2.75
C ASN A 13 5.12 5.14 -4.24
N PHE A 14 5.20 3.96 -4.87
CA PHE A 14 4.84 3.73 -6.27
C PHE A 14 3.96 2.48 -6.35
N ALA A 15 2.92 2.47 -5.51
CA ALA A 15 2.15 1.28 -5.18
C ALA A 15 1.43 0.68 -6.38
N GLY A 16 1.15 1.45 -7.44
CA GLY A 16 0.38 0.98 -8.59
C GLY A 16 -0.96 0.38 -8.15
N ALA A 17 -1.22 -0.87 -8.55
CA ALA A 17 -2.40 -1.63 -8.12
C ALA A 17 -2.32 -2.23 -6.69
N GLY A 18 -1.23 -2.00 -5.96
CA GLY A 18 -1.07 -2.37 -4.55
C GLY A 18 -0.54 -3.78 -4.30
N THR A 19 0.00 -4.50 -5.30
CA THR A 19 0.41 -5.91 -5.16
C THR A 19 1.40 -6.15 -4.03
N ILE A 20 2.45 -5.31 -3.92
CA ILE A 20 3.46 -5.45 -2.85
C ILE A 20 2.81 -5.26 -1.47
N LEU A 21 1.90 -4.29 -1.35
CA LEU A 21 1.19 -4.00 -0.10
C LEU A 21 0.21 -5.11 0.27
N CYS A 22 -0.49 -5.72 -0.70
CA CYS A 22 -1.34 -6.88 -0.45
C CYS A 22 -0.53 -8.06 0.11
N GLU A 23 0.60 -8.39 -0.52
CA GLU A 23 1.48 -9.49 -0.06
C GLU A 23 2.07 -9.20 1.33
N ALA A 24 2.44 -7.94 1.60
CA ALA A 24 2.92 -7.52 2.90
C ALA A 24 1.84 -7.60 3.99
N GLN A 25 0.61 -7.17 3.68
CA GLN A 25 -0.52 -7.25 4.59
C GLN A 25 -0.86 -8.71 4.95
N LEU A 26 -0.81 -9.62 3.98
CA LEU A 26 -1.00 -11.06 4.20
C LEU A 26 0.09 -11.69 5.08
N GLN A 27 1.29 -11.09 5.09
CA GLN A 27 2.39 -11.47 5.99
C GLN A 27 2.29 -10.82 7.39
N GLY A 28 1.24 -10.05 7.65
CA GLY A 28 1.00 -9.39 8.94
C GLY A 28 1.82 -8.12 9.14
N LEU A 29 2.32 -7.50 8.07
CA LEU A 29 2.95 -6.18 8.11
C LEU A 29 1.89 -5.09 8.14
N GLU A 30 2.25 -3.93 8.69
CA GLU A 30 1.45 -2.72 8.63
C GLU A 30 1.84 -1.93 7.38
N VAL A 31 0.90 -1.79 6.44
CA VAL A 31 1.20 -1.32 5.09
C VAL A 31 0.78 0.13 4.87
N TYR A 32 1.66 0.90 4.26
CA TYR A 32 1.41 2.27 3.83
C TYR A 32 1.82 2.38 2.36
N GLY A 33 1.13 3.22 1.60
CA GLY A 33 1.59 3.47 0.25
C GLY A 33 0.81 4.52 -0.49
N GLY A 34 1.23 4.74 -1.72
CA GLY A 34 0.57 5.69 -2.59
C GLY A 34 1.08 5.64 -4.00
N ASP A 35 0.37 6.36 -4.85
CA ASP A 35 0.74 6.55 -6.25
C ASP A 35 0.33 7.96 -6.68
N ILE A 36 0.97 8.51 -7.71
CA ILE A 36 0.59 9.79 -8.30
C ILE A 36 -0.70 9.65 -9.13
N ASP A 37 -0.91 8.47 -9.71
CA ASP A 37 -2.10 8.13 -10.47
C ASP A 37 -3.27 7.83 -9.53
N ARG A 38 -4.34 8.60 -9.70
CA ARG A 38 -5.57 8.45 -8.91
C ARG A 38 -6.25 7.10 -9.15
N ASP A 39 -6.18 6.59 -10.38
CA ASP A 39 -6.83 5.32 -10.74
C ASP A 39 -6.06 4.14 -10.16
N ALA A 40 -4.72 4.21 -10.14
CA ALA A 40 -3.88 3.28 -9.41
C ALA A 40 -4.20 3.26 -7.90
N VAL A 41 -4.29 4.45 -7.26
CA VAL A 41 -4.68 4.57 -5.84
C VAL A 41 -6.05 3.96 -5.58
N LYS A 42 -7.03 4.19 -6.46
CA LYS A 42 -8.37 3.62 -6.34
C LYS A 42 -8.31 2.09 -6.44
N CYS A 43 -7.62 1.56 -7.45
CA CYS A 43 -7.43 0.12 -7.64
C CYS A 43 -6.73 -0.52 -6.43
N SER A 44 -5.66 0.09 -5.92
CA SER A 44 -4.93 -0.39 -4.74
C SER A 44 -5.81 -0.42 -3.49
N ARG A 45 -6.66 0.59 -3.28
CA ARG A 45 -7.64 0.61 -2.17
C ARG A 45 -8.67 -0.50 -2.29
N GLU A 46 -9.24 -0.71 -3.48
CA GLU A 46 -10.20 -1.78 -3.73
C GLU A 46 -9.55 -3.15 -3.45
N ASN A 47 -8.34 -3.39 -3.96
CA ASN A 47 -7.59 -4.61 -3.72
C ASN A 47 -7.31 -4.84 -2.23
N LEU A 48 -6.81 -3.82 -1.52
CA LEU A 48 -6.54 -3.94 -0.09
C LEU A 48 -7.81 -4.05 0.76
N SER A 49 -8.93 -3.46 0.36
CA SER A 49 -10.19 -3.58 1.09
C SER A 49 -10.72 -5.02 1.13
N ASN A 50 -10.36 -5.85 0.14
CA ASN A 50 -10.66 -7.29 0.14
C ASN A 50 -9.83 -8.08 1.18
N ILE A 51 -8.79 -7.46 1.77
CA ILE A 51 -7.89 -8.08 2.77
C ILE A 51 -8.06 -7.40 4.14
N SER A 52 -8.02 -6.07 4.18
CA SER A 52 -8.13 -5.25 5.39
C SER A 52 -8.61 -3.83 5.04
N GLU A 53 -9.75 -3.46 5.59
CA GLU A 53 -10.30 -2.10 5.46
C GLU A 53 -9.35 -1.04 6.05
N GLU A 54 -8.67 -1.37 7.15
CA GLU A 54 -7.68 -0.48 7.77
C GLU A 54 -6.49 -0.26 6.84
N ALA A 55 -5.99 -1.31 6.18
CA ALA A 55 -4.91 -1.20 5.20
C ALA A 55 -5.31 -0.35 3.99
N SER A 56 -6.54 -0.51 3.49
CA SER A 56 -7.05 0.32 2.37
C SER A 56 -7.02 1.82 2.69
N ASN A 57 -7.37 2.19 3.93
CA ASN A 57 -7.39 3.58 4.38
C ASN A 57 -5.99 4.24 4.45
N GLN A 58 -4.92 3.44 4.44
CA GLN A 58 -3.53 3.90 4.47
C GLN A 58 -2.98 4.24 3.08
N ILE A 59 -3.71 3.93 1.99
CA ILE A 59 -3.28 4.25 0.63
C ILE A 59 -3.66 5.68 0.26
N LYS A 60 -2.69 6.49 -0.15
CA LYS A 60 -2.88 7.92 -0.47
C LYS A 60 -2.48 8.23 -1.91
N ARG A 61 -3.14 9.22 -2.50
CA ARG A 61 -2.61 9.85 -3.71
C ARG A 61 -1.45 10.75 -3.31
N LEU A 62 -0.34 10.59 -4.00
CA LEU A 62 0.84 11.41 -3.80
C LEU A 62 0.83 12.58 -4.78
N ASP A 63 1.33 13.71 -4.33
CA ASP A 63 1.58 14.90 -5.09
C ASP A 63 3.03 14.88 -5.57
N GLY A 64 3.22 14.75 -6.89
CA GLY A 64 4.53 14.81 -7.54
C GLY A 64 5.14 16.21 -7.57
N GLY A 65 4.81 17.08 -6.60
CA GLY A 65 5.45 18.37 -6.45
C GLY A 65 6.94 18.16 -6.26
N PHE A 66 7.72 18.46 -7.31
CA PHE A 66 9.17 18.37 -7.30
C PHE A 66 9.75 19.16 -6.11
N PHE A 67 10.71 18.54 -5.41
CA PHE A 67 11.65 19.23 -4.55
C PHE A 67 12.41 20.32 -5.33
#